data_AF-A0A497C7F1-F1
#
_entry.id   AF-A0A497C7F1-F1
#
_cell.length_a   1.000
_cell.length_b   1.000
_cell.length_c   1.000
_cell.angle_alpha   90.00
_cell.angle_beta   90.00
_cell.angle_gamma   90.00
#
_symmetry.space_group_name_H-M   'P 1'
#
loop_
_entity.id
_entity.type
_entity.pdbx_description
1 polymer ?
#
loop_
_entity_poly.entity_id
_entity_poly.type
_entity_poly.pdbx_seq_one_letter_code
_entity_poly.pdbx_strand_id
1 'polypeptide(L)'
;MTFFSRLESRIQAVNSLLCVGLDPHAQDLSELSGEGAKHFCLEIIEETADVAAAYKPNAAFFEALGAEGVAALGEVIAAIPDEIPVILDAKRGDIFSTAQAYAHAVFQTLGADAVTINPYLGRDAVEPFIADPEKGVFMLCKTSNPGAADLQDLEVMGDNPVPLHVHVARLAQTWNTRDNLGLVVGATQPASLARVRAAAPDVWILAPGVGAQGGDLRAALQAGLRSDGLGMLIPVSRGISRADDPRQAALDLREAINAERGAVNARIATGNSQFQIADALLEAGCVKFGTFTLKSGVESPIYIDLRRLAGYPRLLALVAGAYAEILRGLDFDHLAALPYAAMPIATAISLRGNWPMIYPRKESKAYGTKAQVEGVFKSGERAVIIDDLISTGGSKFEGIEKLVTNGLRVKDVVVLIDRSPDGGAELSARGYSLHAVLTLPELLNHYEQMEKISPEKIAETREFLGVELV
;
A
#
# COMPACT_ATOMS: atom_id res chain seq x y z
N MET A 1 15.90 -10.50 -6.12
CA MET A 1 14.60 -10.17 -5.46
C MET A 1 14.77 -8.79 -4.83
N THR A 2 13.79 -7.87 -4.85
CA THR A 2 14.01 -6.55 -4.22
C THR A 2 14.16 -6.69 -2.70
N PHE A 3 14.85 -5.73 -2.06
CA PHE A 3 14.98 -5.70 -0.60
C PHE A 3 13.60 -5.79 0.08
N PHE A 4 12.63 -4.97 -0.35
CA PHE A 4 11.31 -4.96 0.27
C PHE A 4 10.50 -6.23 -0.03
N SER A 5 10.68 -6.87 -1.19
CA SER A 5 10.07 -8.19 -1.45
C SER A 5 10.61 -9.29 -0.52
N ARG A 6 11.92 -9.29 -0.22
CA ARG A 6 12.54 -10.19 0.75
C ARG A 6 12.03 -9.89 2.17
N LEU A 7 11.95 -8.61 2.53
CA LEU A 7 11.40 -8.17 3.82
C LEU A 7 9.94 -8.63 3.98
N GLU A 8 9.09 -8.44 2.97
CA GLU A 8 7.68 -8.89 3.01
C GLU A 8 7.59 -10.42 3.18
N SER A 9 8.44 -11.18 2.50
CA SER A 9 8.51 -12.64 2.65
C SER A 9 8.88 -13.04 4.08
N ARG A 10 9.86 -12.36 4.69
CA ARG A 10 10.24 -12.57 6.09
C ARG A 10 9.10 -12.21 7.04
N ILE A 11 8.48 -11.05 6.86
CA ILE A 11 7.34 -10.57 7.65
C ILE A 11 6.19 -11.58 7.62
N GLN A 12 5.90 -12.18 6.46
CA GLN A 12 4.87 -13.21 6.33
C GLN A 12 5.26 -14.49 7.07
N ALA A 13 6.52 -14.92 6.96
CA ALA A 13 7.00 -16.14 7.61
C ALA A 13 6.96 -16.07 9.15
N VAL A 14 7.31 -14.92 9.75
CA VAL A 14 7.30 -14.74 11.22
C VAL A 14 6.09 -13.97 11.76
N ASN A 15 5.19 -13.54 10.87
CA ASN A 15 4.05 -12.69 11.17
C ASN A 15 4.41 -11.51 12.10
N SER A 16 5.37 -10.68 11.69
CA SER A 16 5.92 -9.62 12.54
C SER A 16 6.28 -8.38 11.74
N LEU A 17 6.10 -7.19 12.32
CA LEU A 17 6.72 -5.94 11.83
C LEU A 17 7.78 -5.41 12.81
N LEU A 18 8.17 -6.23 13.81
CA LEU A 18 9.16 -5.85 14.80
C LEU A 18 10.54 -5.81 14.17
N CYS A 19 11.22 -4.69 14.33
CA CYS A 19 12.63 -4.56 14.01
C CYS A 19 13.42 -4.48 15.33
N VAL A 20 14.36 -5.39 15.56
CA VAL A 20 15.12 -5.42 16.82
C VAL A 20 16.39 -4.59 16.66
N GLY A 21 16.54 -3.56 17.49
CA GLY A 21 17.72 -2.71 17.50
C GLY A 21 18.87 -3.36 18.27
N LEU A 22 20.08 -3.26 17.73
CA LEU A 22 21.30 -3.78 18.35
C LEU A 22 22.20 -2.59 18.70
N ASP A 23 21.99 -2.05 19.90
CA ASP A 23 22.61 -0.83 20.39
C ASP A 23 23.41 -1.13 21.68
N PRO A 24 24.66 -1.63 21.57
CA PRO A 24 25.49 -2.00 22.73
C PRO A 24 25.97 -0.78 23.52
N HIS A 25 25.11 -0.22 24.36
CA HIS A 25 25.46 0.91 25.22
C HIS A 25 26.51 0.48 26.26
N ALA A 26 27.50 1.34 26.52
CA ALA A 26 28.58 1.08 27.48
C ALA A 26 28.13 0.55 28.86
N GLN A 27 26.99 1.01 29.35
CA GLN A 27 26.41 0.61 30.64
C GLN A 27 25.69 -0.75 30.63
N ASP A 28 25.37 -1.26 29.44
CA ASP A 28 24.67 -2.53 29.23
C ASP A 28 25.67 -3.66 28.90
N LEU A 29 26.97 -3.35 28.78
CA LEU A 29 28.03 -4.31 28.49
C LEU A 29 28.73 -4.80 29.77
N SER A 30 29.05 -6.09 29.81
CA SER A 30 29.90 -6.68 30.85
C SER A 30 31.35 -6.20 30.77
N GLU A 31 31.82 -5.91 29.54
CA GLU A 31 33.12 -5.33 29.24
C GLU A 31 32.96 -4.27 28.14
N LEU A 32 33.59 -3.10 28.33
CA LEU A 32 33.62 -2.04 27.32
C LEU A 32 34.66 -2.36 26.23
N SER A 33 34.37 -3.37 25.42
CA SER A 33 35.22 -3.87 24.35
C SER A 33 34.39 -4.27 23.11
N GLY A 34 35.05 -4.42 21.97
CA GLY A 34 34.43 -4.98 20.76
C GLY A 34 33.81 -6.37 21.00
N GLU A 35 34.49 -7.23 21.76
CA GLU A 35 33.98 -8.57 22.10
C GLU A 35 32.77 -8.50 23.04
N GLY A 36 32.78 -7.61 24.03
CA GLY A 36 31.63 -7.37 24.90
C GLY A 36 30.39 -6.91 24.12
N ALA A 37 30.57 -5.97 23.18
CA ALA A 37 29.50 -5.50 22.30
C ALA A 37 28.95 -6.60 21.39
N LYS A 38 29.83 -7.43 20.84
CA LYS A 38 29.45 -8.59 20.03
C LYS A 38 28.64 -9.60 20.85
N HIS A 39 29.16 -10.02 22.00
CA HIS A 39 28.48 -10.99 22.86
C HIS A 39 27.08 -10.53 23.24
N PHE A 40 26.94 -9.28 23.68
CA PHE A 40 25.65 -8.65 23.97
C PHE A 40 24.67 -8.73 22.79
N CYS A 41 25.12 -8.44 21.57
CA CYS A 41 24.25 -8.51 20.40
C CYS A 41 23.87 -9.95 20.02
N LEU A 42 24.80 -10.90 20.13
CA LEU A 42 24.55 -12.30 19.81
C LEU A 42 23.50 -12.92 20.74
N GLU A 43 23.53 -12.61 22.03
CA GLU A 43 22.51 -13.06 22.98
C GLU A 43 21.11 -12.54 22.60
N ILE A 44 21.01 -11.25 22.24
CA ILE A 44 19.73 -10.67 21.79
C ILE A 44 19.26 -11.34 20.49
N ILE A 45 20.17 -11.62 19.56
CA ILE A 45 19.83 -12.29 18.29
C ILE A 45 19.31 -13.71 18.57
N GLU A 46 20.01 -14.49 19.39
CA GLU A 46 19.62 -15.85 19.75
C GLU A 46 18.19 -15.90 20.34
N GLU A 47 17.87 -14.94 21.22
CA GLU A 47 16.57 -14.88 21.89
C GLU A 47 15.42 -14.34 21.01
N THR A 48 15.71 -13.65 19.90
CA THR A 48 14.68 -12.92 19.14
C THR A 48 14.60 -13.26 17.66
N ALA A 49 15.47 -14.16 17.16
CA ALA A 49 15.54 -14.50 15.74
C ALA A 49 14.26 -15.16 15.19
N ASP A 50 13.41 -15.76 16.02
CA ASP A 50 12.14 -16.36 15.60
C ASP A 50 11.00 -15.32 15.45
N VAL A 51 11.17 -14.12 16.01
CA VAL A 51 10.15 -13.05 16.03
C VAL A 51 10.55 -11.79 15.28
N ALA A 52 11.85 -11.56 15.08
CA ALA A 52 12.35 -10.38 14.39
C ALA A 52 12.03 -10.40 12.89
N ALA A 53 11.41 -9.34 12.39
CA ALA A 53 11.25 -9.10 10.96
C ALA A 53 12.54 -8.57 10.32
N ALA A 54 13.34 -7.82 11.09
CA ALA A 54 14.64 -7.30 10.70
C ALA A 54 15.48 -6.97 11.95
N TYR A 55 16.80 -6.96 11.81
CA TYR A 55 17.71 -6.40 12.82
C TYR A 55 18.25 -5.05 12.39
N LYS A 56 18.50 -4.16 13.35
CA LYS A 56 18.99 -2.80 13.08
C LYS A 56 20.13 -2.38 14.01
N PRO A 57 21.38 -2.83 13.74
CA PRO A 57 22.54 -2.32 14.46
C PRO A 57 22.75 -0.83 14.17
N ASN A 58 23.02 -0.05 15.21
CA ASN A 58 23.38 1.37 15.06
C ASN A 58 24.90 1.53 15.15
N ALA A 59 25.50 1.98 14.05
CA ALA A 59 26.95 2.03 13.88
C ALA A 59 27.64 2.85 14.98
N ALA A 60 26.98 3.88 15.52
CA ALA A 60 27.59 4.78 16.50
C ALA A 60 28.08 4.07 17.78
N PHE A 61 27.37 3.06 18.26
CA PHE A 61 27.76 2.34 19.49
C PHE A 61 28.97 1.43 19.28
N PHE A 62 29.15 0.93 18.06
CA PHE A 62 30.31 0.15 17.67
C PHE A 62 31.50 1.05 17.33
N GLU A 63 31.28 2.12 16.57
CA GLU A 63 32.32 3.11 16.22
C GLU A 63 32.95 3.75 17.46
N ALA A 64 32.18 3.92 18.55
CA ALA A 64 32.68 4.42 19.83
C ALA A 64 33.77 3.54 20.49
N LEU A 65 33.85 2.26 20.11
CA LEU A 65 34.87 1.30 20.57
C LEU A 65 36.08 1.25 19.62
N GLY A 66 36.12 2.11 18.60
CA GLY A 66 37.24 2.17 17.65
C GLY A 66 37.31 0.96 16.72
N ALA A 67 38.54 0.55 16.37
CA ALA A 67 38.76 -0.48 15.35
C ALA A 67 38.16 -1.85 15.71
N GLU A 68 38.25 -2.24 16.98
CA GLU A 68 37.65 -3.49 17.47
C GLU A 68 36.12 -3.47 17.42
N GLY A 69 35.50 -2.32 17.68
CA GLY A 69 34.06 -2.17 17.57
C GLY A 69 33.56 -2.27 16.13
N VAL A 70 34.28 -1.66 15.19
CA VAL A 70 33.95 -1.78 13.77
C VAL A 70 34.11 -3.22 13.28
N ALA A 71 35.12 -3.96 13.76
CA ALA A 71 35.26 -5.38 13.48
C ALA A 71 34.09 -6.19 14.08
N ALA A 72 33.76 -5.93 15.35
CA ALA A 72 32.63 -6.56 16.04
C ALA A 72 31.29 -6.31 15.33
N LEU A 73 31.06 -5.12 14.78
CA LEU A 73 29.88 -4.82 13.97
C LEU A 73 29.77 -5.76 12.77
N GLY A 74 30.87 -5.96 12.04
CA GLY A 74 30.90 -6.89 10.90
C GLY A 74 30.61 -8.34 11.32
N GLU A 75 31.17 -8.77 12.46
CA GLU A 75 30.92 -10.11 13.01
C GLU A 75 29.48 -10.30 13.48
N VAL A 76 28.87 -9.28 14.10
CA VAL A 76 27.45 -9.31 14.50
C VAL A 76 26.54 -9.38 13.29
N ILE A 77 26.82 -8.60 12.24
CA ILE A 77 26.03 -8.65 10.99
C ILE A 77 26.13 -10.05 10.36
N ALA A 78 27.33 -10.61 10.29
CA ALA A 78 27.57 -11.93 9.71
C ALA A 78 26.95 -13.10 10.50
N ALA A 79 26.65 -12.89 11.79
CA ALA A 79 26.01 -13.90 12.63
C ALA A 79 24.48 -13.93 12.54
N ILE A 80 23.86 -12.90 11.95
CA ILE A 80 22.41 -12.85 11.75
C ILE A 80 22.03 -13.83 10.63
N PRO A 81 21.00 -14.69 10.81
CA PRO A 81 20.56 -15.62 9.77
C PRO A 81 20.19 -14.91 8.45
N ASP A 82 20.62 -15.49 7.32
CA ASP A 82 20.48 -14.91 5.97
C ASP A 82 19.03 -14.52 5.61
N GLU A 83 18.03 -15.21 6.15
CA GLU A 83 16.62 -14.89 5.91
C GLU A 83 16.14 -13.61 6.61
N ILE A 84 16.89 -13.06 7.58
CA ILE A 84 16.52 -11.89 8.37
C ILE A 84 17.26 -10.65 7.83
N PRO A 85 16.55 -9.68 7.24
CA PRO A 85 17.18 -8.46 6.74
C PRO A 85 17.92 -7.66 7.83
N VAL A 86 19.11 -7.17 7.50
CA VAL A 86 19.91 -6.30 8.37
C VAL A 86 19.91 -4.85 7.88
N ILE A 87 19.39 -3.94 8.70
CA ILE A 87 19.31 -2.50 8.41
C ILE A 87 20.39 -1.78 9.22
N LEU A 88 21.49 -1.40 8.60
CA LEU A 88 22.53 -0.63 9.28
C LEU A 88 22.08 0.81 9.49
N ASP A 89 21.90 1.20 10.74
CA ASP A 89 21.55 2.58 11.08
C ASP A 89 22.81 3.45 11.18
N ALA A 90 23.25 3.98 10.03
CA ALA A 90 24.50 4.73 9.87
C ALA A 90 24.30 6.21 9.46
N LYS A 91 23.09 6.59 9.02
CA LYS A 91 22.69 7.96 8.63
C LYS A 91 23.69 8.65 7.69
N ARG A 92 24.25 7.90 6.73
CA ARG A 92 25.27 8.40 5.80
C ARG A 92 24.70 9.45 4.84
N GLY A 93 25.55 10.33 4.32
CA GLY A 93 25.18 11.32 3.32
C GLY A 93 26.39 12.16 2.96
N ASP A 94 26.79 12.12 1.69
CA ASP A 94 27.95 12.84 1.17
C ASP A 94 27.82 12.99 -0.35
N ILE A 95 28.71 13.74 -1.01
CA ILE A 95 28.75 13.86 -2.46
C ILE A 95 28.98 12.50 -3.13
N PHE A 96 28.55 12.38 -4.39
CA PHE A 96 28.45 11.11 -5.12
C PHE A 96 29.65 10.15 -4.95
N SER A 97 30.89 10.59 -5.17
CA SER A 97 32.08 9.74 -5.07
C SER A 97 32.32 9.20 -3.66
N THR A 98 32.05 10.00 -2.63
CA THR A 98 32.19 9.60 -1.23
C THR A 98 31.02 8.70 -0.81
N ALA A 99 29.81 9.01 -1.29
CA ALA A 99 28.63 8.16 -1.10
C ALA A 99 28.83 6.76 -1.71
N GLN A 100 29.53 6.61 -2.83
CA GLN A 100 29.92 5.30 -3.37
C GLN A 100 30.83 4.51 -2.41
N ALA A 101 31.79 5.16 -1.77
CA ALA A 101 32.65 4.51 -0.78
C ALA A 101 31.84 4.07 0.45
N TYR A 102 30.90 4.90 0.92
CA TYR A 102 29.98 4.51 1.99
C TYR A 102 29.09 3.34 1.59
N ALA A 103 28.50 3.36 0.39
CA ALA A 103 27.68 2.25 -0.10
C ALA A 103 28.48 0.94 -0.18
N HIS A 104 29.74 1.00 -0.64
CA HIS A 104 30.64 -0.16 -0.65
C HIS A 104 30.92 -0.67 0.76
N ALA A 105 31.27 0.21 1.70
CA ALA A 105 31.53 -0.18 3.09
C ALA A 105 30.33 -0.88 3.74
N VAL A 106 29.12 -0.36 3.49
CA VAL A 106 27.88 -0.91 4.05
C VAL A 106 27.51 -2.25 3.42
N PHE A 107 27.40 -2.30 2.09
CA PHE A 107 26.80 -3.44 1.41
C PHE A 107 27.79 -4.56 1.09
N GLN A 108 29.06 -4.23 0.86
CA GLN A 108 30.09 -5.18 0.44
C GLN A 108 31.02 -5.55 1.59
N THR A 109 31.49 -4.57 2.37
CA THR A 109 32.41 -4.84 3.48
C THR A 109 31.70 -5.38 4.71
N LEU A 110 30.63 -4.71 5.17
CA LEU A 110 29.87 -5.11 6.34
C LEU A 110 28.76 -6.13 6.02
N GLY A 111 28.34 -6.24 4.76
CA GLY A 111 27.32 -7.19 4.33
C GLY A 111 25.89 -6.84 4.74
N ALA A 112 25.61 -5.58 5.12
CA ALA A 112 24.25 -5.18 5.45
C ALA A 112 23.32 -5.26 4.23
N ASP A 113 22.02 -5.44 4.50
CA ASP A 113 20.98 -5.49 3.46
C ASP A 113 20.39 -4.11 3.18
N ALA A 114 20.37 -3.24 4.19
CA ALA A 114 19.88 -1.88 4.04
C ALA A 114 20.63 -0.87 4.91
N VAL A 115 20.42 0.42 4.64
CA VAL A 115 21.07 1.51 5.38
C VAL A 115 20.20 2.74 5.57
N THR A 116 20.36 3.44 6.70
CA THR A 116 19.76 4.76 6.89
C THR A 116 20.63 5.87 6.28
N ILE A 117 20.02 6.85 5.60
CA ILE A 117 20.74 7.96 4.95
C ILE A 117 20.08 9.33 5.19
N ASN A 118 20.85 10.40 5.04
CA ASN A 118 20.38 11.78 5.14
C ASN A 118 20.06 12.35 3.74
N PRO A 119 18.82 12.83 3.47
CA PRO A 119 18.42 13.37 2.16
C PRO A 119 19.03 14.73 1.79
N TYR A 120 19.67 15.43 2.72
CA TYR A 120 19.90 16.87 2.62
C TYR A 120 20.67 17.30 1.37
N LEU A 121 21.59 16.46 0.87
CA LEU A 121 22.42 16.74 -0.30
C LEU A 121 21.71 16.47 -1.64
N GLY A 122 20.48 15.97 -1.63
CA GLY A 122 19.70 15.73 -2.84
C GLY A 122 19.93 14.35 -3.47
N ARG A 123 19.34 14.16 -4.65
CA ARG A 123 19.19 12.83 -5.28
C ARG A 123 20.52 12.17 -5.64
N ASP A 124 21.49 12.94 -6.12
CA ASP A 124 22.79 12.41 -6.54
C ASP A 124 23.59 11.82 -5.37
N ALA A 125 23.42 12.35 -4.15
CA ALA A 125 23.98 11.74 -2.94
C ALA A 125 23.27 10.44 -2.52
N VAL A 126 22.01 10.26 -2.92
CA VAL A 126 21.20 9.06 -2.63
C VAL A 126 21.43 7.94 -3.65
N GLU A 127 21.60 8.29 -4.93
CA GLU A 127 21.67 7.33 -6.05
C GLU A 127 22.67 6.17 -5.83
N PRO A 128 23.89 6.38 -5.28
CA PRO A 128 24.82 5.29 -4.99
C PRO A 128 24.26 4.19 -4.08
N PHE A 129 23.34 4.53 -3.17
CA PHE A 129 22.75 3.58 -2.23
C PHE A 129 21.55 2.82 -2.81
N ILE A 130 20.80 3.44 -3.72
CA ILE A 130 19.58 2.87 -4.32
C ILE A 130 19.82 2.22 -5.70
N ALA A 131 21.07 2.15 -6.16
CA ALA A 131 21.44 1.62 -7.46
C ALA A 131 21.13 0.11 -7.59
N ASP A 132 21.35 -0.65 -6.52
CA ASP A 132 21.07 -2.08 -6.45
C ASP A 132 19.68 -2.32 -5.83
N PRO A 133 18.70 -2.88 -6.57
CA PRO A 133 17.37 -3.17 -6.04
C PRO A 133 17.36 -4.23 -4.92
N GLU A 134 18.41 -5.05 -4.80
CA GLU A 134 18.50 -6.06 -3.73
C GLU A 134 18.90 -5.44 -2.38
N LYS A 135 19.36 -4.18 -2.38
CA LYS A 135 19.74 -3.42 -1.19
C LYS A 135 18.70 -2.35 -0.86
N GLY A 136 18.38 -2.20 0.42
CA GLY A 136 17.39 -1.24 0.91
C GLY A 136 18.00 0.06 1.43
N VAL A 137 17.22 1.13 1.38
CA VAL A 137 17.64 2.44 1.88
C VAL A 137 16.50 3.06 2.67
N PHE A 138 16.77 3.65 3.84
CA PHE A 138 15.78 4.40 4.62
C PHE A 138 16.24 5.85 4.81
N MET A 139 15.57 6.76 4.13
CA MET A 139 15.93 8.17 4.12
C MET A 139 15.30 8.91 5.30
N LEU A 140 16.08 9.70 6.03
CA LEU A 140 15.56 10.50 7.15
C LEU A 140 14.49 11.47 6.66
N CYS A 141 13.27 11.40 7.22
CA CYS A 141 12.14 12.22 6.80
C CYS A 141 11.64 13.14 7.91
N LYS A 142 11.09 12.56 8.98
CA LYS A 142 10.67 13.27 10.19
C LYS A 142 11.18 12.51 11.41
N THR A 143 12.26 12.95 12.02
CA THR A 143 12.93 12.19 13.08
C THR A 143 12.19 12.30 14.42
N SER A 144 12.44 11.35 15.34
CA SER A 144 11.68 11.25 16.61
C SER A 144 12.12 12.23 17.71
N ASN A 145 13.28 12.89 17.55
CA ASN A 145 13.86 13.78 18.54
C ASN A 145 13.14 15.16 18.60
N PRO A 146 13.16 15.88 19.74
CA PRO A 146 12.53 17.19 19.87
C PRO A 146 13.00 18.23 18.84
N GLY A 147 14.31 18.30 18.58
CA GLY A 147 14.91 19.22 17.59
C GLY A 147 14.58 18.91 16.13
N ALA A 148 13.76 17.88 15.85
CA ALA A 148 13.26 17.64 14.49
C ALA A 148 12.52 18.87 13.92
N ALA A 149 11.81 19.61 14.78
CA ALA A 149 11.02 20.77 14.36
C ALA A 149 11.87 21.94 13.84
N ASP A 150 13.15 22.04 14.24
CA ASP A 150 14.04 23.15 13.90
C ASP A 150 14.23 23.33 12.38
N LEU A 151 14.21 22.21 11.64
CA LEU A 151 14.36 22.20 10.18
C LEU A 151 13.20 21.50 9.47
N GLN A 152 12.73 20.36 10.01
CA GLN A 152 11.87 19.46 9.26
C GLN A 152 10.42 19.95 9.19
N ASP A 153 10.04 20.91 10.04
CA ASP A 153 8.73 21.54 10.07
C ASP A 153 8.71 22.90 9.36
N LEU A 154 9.85 23.38 8.84
CA LEU A 154 9.91 24.57 8.01
C LEU A 154 9.07 24.37 6.74
N GLU A 155 8.35 25.42 6.33
CA GLU A 155 7.53 25.37 5.14
C GLU A 155 8.38 25.52 3.87
N VAL A 156 8.21 24.58 2.94
CA VAL A 156 8.73 24.68 1.58
C VAL A 156 7.67 25.40 0.75
N MET A 157 8.00 26.61 0.29
CA MET A 157 7.11 27.45 -0.48
C MET A 157 6.90 26.91 -1.91
N GLY A 158 5.70 27.10 -2.45
CA GLY A 158 5.27 26.70 -3.78
C GLY A 158 3.76 26.93 -3.94
N ASP A 159 3.15 26.38 -5.00
CA ASP A 159 1.70 26.53 -5.23
C ASP A 159 0.86 25.91 -4.08
N ASN A 160 1.39 24.87 -3.44
CA ASN A 160 0.84 24.24 -2.24
C ASN A 160 1.95 24.07 -1.19
N PRO A 161 2.14 25.05 -0.29
CA PRO A 161 3.15 24.99 0.75
C PRO A 161 2.98 23.76 1.63
N VAL A 162 4.09 23.08 1.94
CA VAL A 162 4.10 21.91 2.83
C VAL A 162 5.34 21.94 3.72
N PRO A 163 5.29 21.34 4.92
CA PRO A 163 6.49 21.16 5.73
C PRO A 163 7.59 20.39 4.98
N LEU A 164 8.85 20.68 5.28
CA LEU A 164 10.01 20.08 4.63
C LEU A 164 9.97 18.54 4.67
N HIS A 165 9.57 17.94 5.78
CA HIS A 165 9.45 16.48 5.86
C HIS A 165 8.40 15.91 4.88
N VAL A 166 7.30 16.61 4.63
CA VAL A 166 6.30 16.20 3.64
C VAL A 166 6.86 16.32 2.22
N HIS A 167 7.66 17.35 1.97
CA HIS A 167 8.39 17.47 0.71
C HIS A 167 9.38 16.32 0.50
N VAL A 168 10.16 15.96 1.53
CA VAL A 168 11.06 14.79 1.52
C VAL A 168 10.30 13.49 1.26
N ALA A 169 9.11 13.31 1.84
CA ALA A 169 8.26 12.15 1.57
C ALA A 169 7.85 12.05 0.09
N ARG A 170 7.46 13.17 -0.52
CA ARG A 170 7.14 13.23 -1.96
C ARG A 170 8.35 12.90 -2.84
N LEU A 171 9.55 13.38 -2.46
CA LEU A 171 10.79 13.02 -3.13
C LEU A 171 11.06 11.52 -3.04
N ALA A 172 10.89 10.92 -1.86
CA ALA A 172 11.06 9.48 -1.68
C ALA A 172 10.12 8.66 -2.57
N GLN A 173 8.82 9.00 -2.61
CA GLN A 173 7.85 8.37 -3.50
C GLN A 173 8.28 8.48 -4.97
N THR A 174 8.85 9.62 -5.37
CA THR A 174 9.32 9.86 -6.74
C THR A 174 10.62 9.12 -7.07
N TRP A 175 11.55 9.05 -6.12
CA TRP A 175 12.87 8.44 -6.31
C TRP A 175 12.85 6.92 -6.14
N ASN A 176 11.82 6.36 -5.52
CA ASN A 176 11.66 4.91 -5.31
C ASN A 176 11.25 4.17 -6.61
N THR A 177 12.08 4.22 -7.64
CA THR A 177 11.81 3.60 -8.95
C THR A 177 12.12 2.10 -9.00
N ARG A 178 12.85 1.59 -8.00
CA ARG A 178 13.35 0.21 -7.94
C ARG A 178 12.79 -0.59 -6.75
N ASP A 179 11.82 -0.04 -6.03
CA ASP A 179 11.22 -0.64 -4.84
C ASP A 179 12.27 -1.01 -3.76
N ASN A 180 13.10 -0.03 -3.42
CA ASN A 180 14.18 -0.19 -2.44
C ASN A 180 14.48 1.07 -1.61
N LEU A 181 13.69 2.14 -1.76
CA LEU A 181 13.78 3.35 -0.95
C LEU A 181 12.59 3.50 0.00
N GLY A 182 12.89 3.56 1.28
CA GLY A 182 12.03 3.78 2.44
C GLY A 182 12.29 5.12 3.13
N LEU A 183 11.52 5.41 4.18
CA LEU A 183 11.63 6.62 5.00
C LEU A 183 11.84 6.29 6.48
N VAL A 184 12.54 7.15 7.20
CA VAL A 184 12.57 7.13 8.67
C VAL A 184 11.64 8.20 9.22
N VAL A 185 10.62 7.78 9.96
CA VAL A 185 9.57 8.66 10.50
C VAL A 185 9.31 8.31 11.97
N GLY A 186 9.51 9.26 12.88
CA GLY A 186 9.39 9.03 14.32
C GLY A 186 7.97 8.65 14.74
N ALA A 187 7.83 7.56 15.50
CA ALA A 187 6.57 7.11 16.09
C ALA A 187 6.04 8.06 17.20
N THR A 188 6.86 9.01 17.65
CA THR A 188 6.47 10.01 18.66
C THR A 188 5.50 11.07 18.14
N GLN A 189 5.29 11.17 16.82
CA GLN A 189 4.44 12.19 16.20
C GLN A 189 3.46 11.57 15.16
N PRO A 190 2.37 10.92 15.61
CA PRO A 190 1.41 10.26 14.72
C PRO A 190 0.82 11.18 13.64
N ALA A 191 0.60 12.46 13.95
CA ALA A 191 0.09 13.43 12.97
C ALA A 191 1.05 13.66 11.79
N SER A 192 2.36 13.81 12.06
CA SER A 192 3.37 13.90 11.00
C SER A 192 3.49 12.58 10.24
N LEU A 193 3.35 11.46 10.94
CA LEU A 193 3.39 10.13 10.35
C LEU A 193 2.25 9.94 9.34
N ALA A 194 1.03 10.33 9.69
CA ALA A 194 -0.13 10.32 8.78
C ALA A 194 0.09 11.22 7.55
N ARG A 195 0.67 12.42 7.74
CA ARG A 195 1.01 13.31 6.63
C ARG A 195 2.06 12.69 5.68
N VAL A 196 3.07 12.02 6.24
CA VAL A 196 4.09 11.32 5.44
C VAL A 196 3.47 10.14 4.69
N ARG A 197 2.64 9.31 5.34
CA ARG A 197 1.92 8.21 4.69
C ARG A 197 1.04 8.71 3.54
N ALA A 198 0.31 9.80 3.72
CA ALA A 198 -0.49 10.41 2.65
C ALA A 198 0.36 10.91 1.47
N ALA A 199 1.56 11.46 1.74
CA ALA A 199 2.47 11.95 0.72
C ALA A 199 3.27 10.85 -0.01
N ALA A 200 3.46 9.70 0.65
CA ALA A 200 4.23 8.57 0.14
C ALA A 200 3.49 7.24 0.44
N PRO A 201 2.34 6.98 -0.21
CA PRO A 201 1.44 5.89 0.14
C PRO A 201 2.08 4.51 -0.01
N ASP A 202 3.02 4.33 -0.94
CA ASP A 202 3.60 3.03 -1.25
C ASP A 202 4.89 2.72 -0.46
N VAL A 203 5.53 3.76 0.08
CA VAL A 203 6.89 3.69 0.64
C VAL A 203 6.91 3.03 2.01
N TRP A 204 7.92 2.20 2.28
CA TRP A 204 8.15 1.60 3.60
C TRP A 204 8.63 2.65 4.62
N ILE A 205 8.12 2.57 5.85
CA ILE A 205 8.49 3.48 6.94
C ILE A 205 9.20 2.70 8.04
N LEU A 206 10.44 3.07 8.37
CA LEU A 206 11.13 2.68 9.60
C LEU A 206 10.74 3.66 10.71
N ALA A 207 10.04 3.20 11.74
CA ALA A 207 9.35 4.05 12.70
C ALA A 207 9.91 4.01 14.14
N PRO A 208 11.10 4.60 14.40
CA PRO A 208 11.67 4.61 15.74
C PRO A 208 10.90 5.49 16.71
N GLY A 209 10.96 5.14 17.99
CA GLY A 209 10.46 5.97 19.09
C GLY A 209 9.38 5.31 19.95
N VAL A 210 8.92 4.12 19.60
CA VAL A 210 8.07 3.30 20.48
C VAL A 210 8.84 2.90 21.74
N GLY A 211 8.17 2.92 22.90
CA GLY A 211 8.76 2.53 24.18
C GLY A 211 9.58 3.65 24.81
N ALA A 212 10.92 3.53 24.80
CA ALA A 212 11.82 4.39 25.58
C ALA A 212 11.78 5.90 25.22
N GLN A 213 11.23 6.27 24.05
CA GLN A 213 11.04 7.68 23.65
C GLN A 213 9.58 8.14 23.79
N GLY A 214 8.70 7.30 24.36
CA GLY A 214 7.31 7.64 24.67
C GLY A 214 6.35 7.61 23.48
N GLY A 215 6.74 7.02 22.35
CA GLY A 215 5.85 6.85 21.20
C GLY A 215 4.70 5.89 21.50
N ASP A 216 3.48 6.30 21.18
CA ASP A 216 2.28 5.47 21.24
C ASP A 216 2.27 4.52 20.03
N LEU A 217 2.48 3.22 20.30
CA LEU A 217 2.51 2.17 19.28
C LEU A 217 1.21 2.12 18.47
N ARG A 218 0.07 2.23 19.14
CA ARG A 218 -1.25 2.12 18.52
C ARG A 218 -1.49 3.30 17.59
N ALA A 219 -1.26 4.52 18.09
CA ALA A 219 -1.44 5.73 17.29
C ALA A 219 -0.47 5.76 16.10
N ALA A 220 0.78 5.33 16.28
CA ALA A 220 1.77 5.27 15.21
C ALA A 220 1.37 4.27 14.12
N LEU A 221 0.94 3.05 14.48
CA LEU A 221 0.50 2.04 13.52
C LEU A 221 -0.75 2.49 12.75
N GLN A 222 -1.74 3.08 13.43
CA GLN A 222 -2.95 3.58 12.77
C GLN A 222 -2.66 4.73 11.79
N ALA A 223 -1.67 5.58 12.09
CA ALA A 223 -1.25 6.64 11.20
C ALA A 223 -0.36 6.17 10.04
N GLY A 224 0.32 5.03 10.20
CA GLY A 224 1.50 4.68 9.41
C GLY A 224 1.43 3.44 8.57
N LEU A 225 0.55 2.50 8.90
CA LEU A 225 0.36 1.30 8.09
C LEU A 225 -0.20 1.67 6.72
N ARG A 226 0.23 0.92 5.70
CA ARG A 226 -0.41 0.91 4.39
C ARG A 226 -1.78 0.24 4.47
N SER A 227 -2.56 0.36 3.40
CA SER A 227 -3.87 -0.28 3.26
C SER A 227 -3.82 -1.82 3.17
N ASP A 228 -2.64 -2.43 3.11
CA ASP A 228 -2.44 -3.88 3.20
C ASP A 228 -2.06 -4.34 4.62
N GLY A 229 -2.01 -3.42 5.58
CA GLY A 229 -1.55 -3.71 6.96
C GLY A 229 -0.04 -3.94 7.07
N LEU A 230 0.74 -3.52 6.07
CA LEU A 230 2.20 -3.57 6.00
C LEU A 230 2.79 -2.15 5.83
N GLY A 231 4.00 -2.05 5.27
CA GLY A 231 4.66 -0.80 4.90
C GLY A 231 5.27 -0.04 6.06
N MET A 232 5.42 -0.68 7.21
CA MET A 232 6.03 -0.10 8.41
C MET A 232 6.87 -1.14 9.14
N LEU A 233 8.03 -0.74 9.66
CA LEU A 233 8.85 -1.50 10.60
C LEU A 233 8.93 -0.72 11.91
N ILE A 234 8.82 -1.43 13.04
CA ILE A 234 8.84 -0.84 14.38
C ILE A 234 10.17 -1.18 15.06
N PRO A 235 11.22 -0.33 14.93
CA PRO A 235 12.49 -0.57 15.59
C PRO A 235 12.39 -0.33 17.09
N VAL A 236 12.66 -1.37 17.87
CA VAL A 236 12.76 -1.34 19.33
C VAL A 236 14.11 -1.90 19.76
N SER A 237 14.82 -1.13 20.58
CA SER A 237 16.17 -1.46 21.06
C SER A 237 16.14 -1.72 22.58
N ARG A 238 16.38 -0.70 23.41
CA ARG A 238 16.36 -0.76 24.89
C ARG A 238 15.11 -1.40 25.51
N GLY A 239 13.96 -1.36 24.84
CA GLY A 239 12.73 -2.03 25.33
C GLY A 239 12.81 -3.55 25.31
N ILE A 240 13.74 -4.11 24.53
CA ILE A 240 14.03 -5.55 24.45
C ILE A 240 15.32 -5.83 25.22
N SER A 241 16.40 -5.10 24.93
CA SER A 241 17.73 -5.42 25.49
C SER A 241 17.87 -5.22 27.00
N ARG A 242 16.97 -4.47 27.63
CA ARG A 242 16.96 -4.25 29.09
C ARG A 242 15.75 -4.90 29.78
N ALA A 243 14.99 -5.73 29.06
CA ALA A 243 13.95 -6.52 29.67
C ALA A 243 14.58 -7.67 30.47
N ASP A 244 13.90 -8.10 31.54
CA ASP A 244 14.32 -9.29 32.30
C ASP A 244 14.32 -10.55 31.42
N ASP A 245 13.41 -10.60 30.44
CA ASP A 245 13.30 -11.63 29.42
C ASP A 245 13.15 -10.95 28.03
N PRO A 246 14.26 -10.80 27.27
CA PRO A 246 14.26 -10.17 25.95
C PRO A 246 13.33 -10.87 24.95
N ARG A 247 13.23 -12.21 25.03
CA ARG A 247 12.37 -12.99 24.14
C ARG A 247 10.90 -12.70 24.39
N GLN A 248 10.49 -12.75 25.67
CA GLN A 248 9.10 -12.44 26.03
C GLN A 248 8.74 -11.00 25.67
N ALA A 249 9.63 -10.03 25.89
CA ALA A 249 9.41 -8.65 25.48
C ALA A 249 9.22 -8.51 23.95
N ALA A 250 10.01 -9.23 23.15
CA ALA A 250 9.86 -9.24 21.70
C ALA A 250 8.54 -9.90 21.24
N LEU A 251 8.12 -10.99 21.89
CA LEU A 251 6.83 -11.64 21.63
C LEU A 251 5.66 -10.70 21.94
N ASP A 252 5.67 -10.03 23.09
CA ASP A 252 4.61 -9.10 23.50
C ASP A 252 4.49 -7.93 22.51
N LEU A 253 5.63 -7.40 22.04
CA LEU A 253 5.65 -6.37 21.00
C LEU A 253 5.09 -6.87 19.67
N ARG A 254 5.47 -8.08 19.23
CA ARG A 254 4.91 -8.69 18.01
C ARG A 254 3.39 -8.82 18.11
N GLU A 255 2.87 -9.32 19.23
CA GLU A 255 1.42 -9.47 19.43
C GLU A 255 0.70 -8.13 19.48
N ALA A 256 1.26 -7.13 20.18
CA ALA A 256 0.69 -5.78 20.22
C ALA A 256 0.64 -5.13 18.82
N ILE A 257 1.71 -5.30 18.03
CA ILE A 257 1.76 -4.87 16.63
C ILE A 257 0.69 -5.59 15.81
N ASN A 258 0.57 -6.91 15.94
CA ASN A 258 -0.35 -7.73 15.17
C ASN A 258 -1.82 -7.46 15.54
N ALA A 259 -2.12 -7.17 16.80
CA ALA A 259 -3.45 -6.78 17.23
C ALA A 259 -3.91 -5.50 16.50
N GLU A 260 -3.02 -4.50 16.39
CA GLU A 260 -3.33 -3.26 15.67
C GLU A 260 -3.32 -3.44 14.15
N ARG A 261 -2.43 -4.27 13.58
CA ARG A 261 -2.52 -4.67 12.15
C ARG A 261 -3.84 -5.35 11.86
N GLY A 262 -4.27 -6.26 12.74
CA GLY A 262 -5.56 -6.94 12.68
C GLY A 262 -6.72 -5.95 12.78
N ALA A 263 -6.63 -4.93 13.65
CA ALA A 263 -7.63 -3.88 13.76
C ALA A 263 -7.66 -2.95 12.54
N VAL A 264 -6.51 -2.63 11.93
CA VAL A 264 -6.42 -1.86 10.69
C VAL A 264 -6.97 -2.69 9.53
N ASN A 265 -6.57 -3.95 9.38
CA ASN A 265 -7.12 -4.87 8.39
C ASN A 265 -8.62 -5.11 8.61
N ALA A 266 -9.07 -5.18 9.86
CA ALA A 266 -10.46 -5.28 10.21
C ALA A 266 -11.19 -3.97 9.93
N ARG A 267 -10.63 -2.78 10.15
CA ARG A 267 -11.22 -1.50 9.73
C ARG A 267 -11.24 -1.36 8.21
N ILE A 268 -10.26 -1.89 7.50
CA ILE A 268 -10.25 -1.97 6.03
C ILE A 268 -11.33 -2.96 5.56
N ALA A 269 -11.53 -4.07 6.28
CA ALA A 269 -12.52 -5.10 5.97
C ALA A 269 -13.95 -4.79 6.46
N THR A 270 -14.11 -4.01 7.53
CA THR A 270 -15.39 -3.67 8.18
C THR A 270 -15.79 -2.20 8.00
N GLY A 271 -14.86 -1.35 7.54
CA GLY A 271 -15.05 0.07 7.24
C GLY A 271 -14.64 0.39 5.80
N ASN A 272 -15.47 -0.05 4.85
CA ASN A 272 -15.56 0.41 3.46
C ASN A 272 -14.30 0.34 2.59
N SER A 273 -13.91 -0.88 2.20
CA SER A 273 -13.11 -1.11 0.97
C SER A 273 -13.67 -0.32 -0.23
N GLN A 274 -15.00 -0.15 -0.27
CA GLN A 274 -15.75 0.66 -1.22
C GLN A 274 -15.36 2.16 -1.19
N PHE A 275 -15.15 2.77 -0.02
CA PHE A 275 -14.80 4.20 0.08
C PHE A 275 -13.31 4.47 -0.16
N GLN A 276 -12.43 3.52 0.12
CA GLN A 276 -11.05 3.57 -0.37
C GLN A 276 -11.00 3.52 -1.90
N ILE A 277 -11.84 2.68 -2.51
CA ILE A 277 -12.02 2.65 -3.97
C ILE A 277 -12.55 4.00 -4.45
N ALA A 278 -13.51 4.61 -3.75
CA ALA A 278 -14.02 5.95 -4.10
C ALA A 278 -12.88 6.99 -4.12
N ASP A 279 -12.12 7.13 -3.02
CA ASP A 279 -11.00 8.07 -2.96
C ASP A 279 -9.97 7.83 -4.07
N ALA A 280 -9.58 6.58 -4.29
CA ALA A 280 -8.61 6.24 -5.32
C ALA A 280 -9.14 6.45 -6.75
N LEU A 281 -10.45 6.27 -6.98
CA LEU A 281 -11.10 6.60 -8.25
C LEU A 281 -11.08 8.11 -8.53
N LEU A 282 -11.25 8.95 -7.50
CA LEU A 282 -11.12 10.39 -7.62
C LEU A 282 -9.67 10.80 -7.94
N GLU A 283 -8.69 10.28 -7.19
CA GLU A 283 -7.27 10.57 -7.38
C GLU A 283 -6.73 10.11 -8.75
N ALA A 284 -7.18 8.95 -9.23
CA ALA A 284 -6.84 8.44 -10.57
C ALA A 284 -7.53 9.22 -11.72
N GLY A 285 -8.41 10.17 -11.38
CA GLY A 285 -9.25 10.89 -12.33
C GLY A 285 -10.20 9.94 -13.08
N CYS A 286 -10.58 8.82 -12.47
CA CYS A 286 -11.65 7.96 -12.98
C CYS A 286 -13.01 8.59 -12.70
N VAL A 287 -13.15 9.30 -11.58
CA VAL A 287 -14.28 10.20 -11.28
C VAL A 287 -13.76 11.64 -11.31
N LYS A 288 -14.46 12.53 -12.02
CA LYS A 288 -14.09 13.94 -12.16
C LYS A 288 -15.29 14.83 -11.96
N PHE A 289 -15.07 16.00 -11.36
CA PHE A 289 -16.05 17.07 -11.22
C PHE A 289 -15.63 18.29 -12.05
N GLY A 290 -16.61 18.97 -12.65
CA GLY A 290 -16.38 20.04 -13.63
C GLY A 290 -17.50 20.06 -14.66
N THR A 291 -17.37 20.85 -15.73
CA THR A 291 -18.40 20.93 -16.78
C THR A 291 -18.05 20.01 -17.94
N PHE A 292 -18.86 18.97 -18.17
CA PHE A 292 -18.63 17.97 -19.22
C PHE A 292 -19.83 17.84 -20.16
N THR A 293 -19.63 17.96 -21.46
CA THR A 293 -20.69 17.73 -22.44
C THR A 293 -20.88 16.24 -22.74
N LEU A 294 -22.05 15.70 -22.44
CA LEU A 294 -22.41 14.31 -22.72
C LEU A 294 -22.72 14.09 -24.21
N LYS A 295 -22.78 12.84 -24.66
CA LYS A 295 -23.19 12.49 -26.05
C LYS A 295 -24.59 13.01 -26.42
N SER A 296 -25.45 13.24 -25.43
CA SER A 296 -26.77 13.85 -25.60
C SER A 296 -26.72 15.36 -25.83
N GLY A 297 -25.56 16.01 -25.71
CA GLY A 297 -25.40 17.47 -25.74
C GLY A 297 -25.65 18.16 -24.40
N VAL A 298 -26.09 17.42 -23.38
CA VAL A 298 -26.36 17.94 -22.03
C VAL A 298 -25.04 18.13 -21.27
N GLU A 299 -24.89 19.26 -20.57
CA GLU A 299 -23.77 19.49 -19.66
C GLU A 299 -23.97 18.74 -18.35
N SER A 300 -22.92 18.06 -17.87
CA SER A 300 -22.92 17.27 -16.65
C SER A 300 -21.82 17.77 -15.70
N PRO A 301 -22.12 17.93 -14.39
CA PRO A 301 -21.17 18.37 -13.37
C PRO A 301 -20.17 17.28 -12.97
N ILE A 302 -20.40 16.04 -13.41
CA ILE A 302 -19.63 14.84 -13.08
C ILE A 302 -19.35 14.00 -14.32
N TYR A 303 -18.14 13.46 -14.42
CA TYR A 303 -17.75 12.51 -15.47
C TYR A 303 -17.04 11.31 -14.88
N ILE A 304 -17.49 10.11 -15.27
CA ILE A 304 -16.96 8.83 -14.80
C ILE A 304 -16.42 8.05 -16.00
N ASP A 305 -15.11 7.77 -16.01
CA ASP A 305 -14.43 7.01 -17.06
C ASP A 305 -13.56 5.90 -16.46
N LEU A 306 -14.19 4.76 -16.21
CA LEU A 306 -13.56 3.60 -15.58
C LEU A 306 -12.63 2.83 -16.53
N ARG A 307 -12.58 3.18 -17.82
CA ARG A 307 -11.57 2.62 -18.76
C ARG A 307 -10.15 2.94 -18.32
N ARG A 308 -9.97 4.04 -17.59
CA ARG A 308 -8.69 4.48 -17.03
C ARG A 308 -8.11 3.50 -16.03
N LEU A 309 -8.94 2.66 -15.38
CA LEU A 309 -8.49 1.67 -14.38
C LEU A 309 -7.39 0.76 -14.91
N ALA A 310 -7.37 0.46 -16.22
CA ALA A 310 -6.31 -0.33 -16.84
C ALA A 310 -4.90 0.28 -16.68
N GLY A 311 -4.80 1.61 -16.49
CA GLY A 311 -3.56 2.32 -16.22
C GLY A 311 -3.13 2.34 -14.75
N TYR A 312 -3.93 1.81 -13.82
CA TYR A 312 -3.68 1.84 -12.37
C TYR A 312 -3.75 0.43 -11.76
N PRO A 313 -2.72 -0.42 -11.93
CA PRO A 313 -2.78 -1.84 -11.53
C PRO A 313 -3.13 -2.10 -10.06
N ARG A 314 -2.65 -1.26 -9.13
CA ARG A 314 -2.98 -1.39 -7.69
C ARG A 314 -4.47 -1.11 -7.43
N LEU A 315 -4.99 -0.02 -7.99
CA LEU A 315 -6.41 0.31 -7.91
C LEU A 315 -7.27 -0.76 -8.58
N LEU A 316 -6.85 -1.27 -9.74
CA LEU A 316 -7.52 -2.37 -10.42
C LEU A 316 -7.58 -3.64 -9.55
N ALA A 317 -6.51 -3.96 -8.81
CA ALA A 317 -6.49 -5.08 -7.89
C ALA A 317 -7.41 -4.88 -6.68
N LEU A 318 -7.53 -3.64 -6.16
CA LEU A 318 -8.48 -3.28 -5.10
C LEU A 318 -9.92 -3.44 -5.59
N VAL A 319 -10.23 -2.86 -6.75
CA VAL A 319 -11.54 -3.01 -7.42
C VAL A 319 -11.88 -4.49 -7.61
N ALA A 320 -10.95 -5.29 -8.14
CA ALA A 320 -11.16 -6.72 -8.32
C ALA A 320 -11.43 -7.47 -6.98
N GLY A 321 -10.83 -7.01 -5.88
CA GLY A 321 -11.12 -7.51 -4.54
C GLY A 321 -12.57 -7.28 -4.13
N ALA A 322 -13.08 -6.06 -4.32
CA ALA A 322 -14.45 -5.70 -3.97
C ALA A 322 -15.49 -6.45 -4.82
N TYR A 323 -15.25 -6.63 -6.13
CA TYR A 323 -16.09 -7.50 -6.95
C TYR A 323 -16.07 -8.94 -6.45
N ALA A 324 -14.90 -9.47 -6.10
CA ALA A 324 -14.76 -10.85 -5.64
C ALA A 324 -15.55 -11.11 -4.34
N GLU A 325 -15.70 -10.12 -3.47
CA GLU A 325 -16.53 -10.22 -2.26
C GLU A 325 -18.00 -10.45 -2.59
N ILE A 326 -18.56 -9.67 -3.53
CA ILE A 326 -19.92 -9.86 -4.03
C ILE A 326 -20.05 -11.24 -4.69
N LEU A 327 -19.11 -11.56 -5.60
CA LEU A 327 -19.14 -12.78 -6.41
C LEU A 327 -19.11 -14.06 -5.58
N ARG A 328 -18.40 -14.09 -4.45
CA ARG A 328 -18.39 -15.28 -3.56
C ARG A 328 -19.77 -15.67 -3.02
N GLY A 329 -20.70 -14.72 -2.97
CA GLY A 329 -22.10 -14.97 -2.57
C GLY A 329 -23.01 -15.42 -3.72
N LEU A 330 -22.50 -15.48 -4.95
CA LEU A 330 -23.27 -15.79 -6.16
C LEU A 330 -22.93 -17.19 -6.69
N ASP A 331 -23.85 -17.74 -7.48
CA ASP A 331 -23.74 -19.08 -8.03
C ASP A 331 -23.64 -19.03 -9.57
N PHE A 332 -22.41 -19.18 -10.08
CA PHE A 332 -22.07 -19.03 -11.49
C PHE A 332 -20.92 -19.95 -11.88
N ASP A 333 -20.73 -20.16 -13.19
CA ASP A 333 -19.65 -20.99 -13.75
C ASP A 333 -18.60 -20.11 -14.47
N HIS A 334 -19.03 -18.99 -15.07
CA HIS A 334 -18.16 -18.06 -15.81
C HIS A 334 -18.38 -16.60 -15.45
N LEU A 335 -17.31 -15.81 -15.45
CA LEU A 335 -17.36 -14.35 -15.52
C LEU A 335 -17.60 -13.94 -16.98
N ALA A 336 -18.62 -13.13 -17.27
CA ALA A 336 -18.89 -12.60 -18.60
C ALA A 336 -18.62 -11.09 -18.66
N ALA A 337 -17.44 -10.71 -19.16
CA ALA A 337 -17.03 -9.30 -19.20
C ALA A 337 -17.62 -8.57 -20.40
N LEU A 338 -18.32 -7.45 -20.17
CA LEU A 338 -18.83 -6.62 -21.26
C LEU A 338 -17.72 -5.70 -21.82
N PRO A 339 -17.40 -5.75 -23.12
CA PRO A 339 -16.31 -4.94 -23.67
C PRO A 339 -16.64 -3.43 -23.73
N TYR A 340 -15.67 -2.53 -23.59
CA TYR A 340 -14.23 -2.78 -23.36
C TYR A 340 -13.81 -2.50 -21.91
N ALA A 341 -14.53 -1.63 -21.21
CA ALA A 341 -14.13 -1.09 -19.91
C ALA A 341 -14.07 -2.18 -18.82
N ALA A 342 -14.97 -3.16 -18.87
CA ALA A 342 -15.02 -4.23 -17.90
C ALA A 342 -14.02 -5.36 -18.15
N MET A 343 -13.38 -5.42 -19.33
CA MET A 343 -12.44 -6.51 -19.63
C MET A 343 -11.22 -6.52 -18.70
N PRO A 344 -10.51 -5.39 -18.47
CA PRO A 344 -9.43 -5.35 -17.48
C PRO A 344 -9.90 -5.72 -16.07
N ILE A 345 -11.11 -5.26 -15.68
CA ILE A 345 -11.70 -5.55 -14.37
C ILE A 345 -11.95 -7.05 -14.22
N ALA A 346 -12.67 -7.66 -15.15
CA ALA A 346 -12.96 -9.09 -15.15
C ALA A 346 -11.70 -9.96 -15.25
N THR A 347 -10.68 -9.51 -15.98
CA THR A 347 -9.39 -10.21 -16.03
C THR A 347 -8.72 -10.22 -14.66
N ALA A 348 -8.69 -9.09 -13.96
CA ALA A 348 -8.14 -9.01 -12.61
C ALA A 348 -8.95 -9.85 -11.60
N ILE A 349 -10.28 -9.88 -11.72
CA ILE A 349 -11.16 -10.74 -10.91
C ILE A 349 -10.87 -12.22 -11.20
N SER A 350 -10.75 -12.60 -12.47
CA SER A 350 -10.46 -13.97 -12.91
C SER A 350 -9.15 -14.48 -12.32
N LEU A 351 -8.07 -13.70 -12.42
CA LEU A 351 -6.77 -14.04 -11.83
C LEU A 351 -6.84 -14.18 -10.31
N ARG A 352 -7.67 -13.38 -9.64
CA ARG A 352 -7.82 -13.41 -8.18
C ARG A 352 -8.66 -14.58 -7.67
N GLY A 353 -9.80 -14.84 -8.32
CA GLY A 353 -10.77 -15.84 -7.90
C GLY A 353 -10.60 -17.21 -8.55
N ASN A 354 -9.68 -17.32 -9.52
CA ASN A 354 -9.52 -18.49 -10.39
C ASN A 354 -10.85 -18.89 -11.09
N TRP A 355 -11.65 -17.89 -11.47
CA TRP A 355 -12.90 -18.10 -12.19
C TRP A 355 -12.69 -17.93 -13.70
N PRO A 356 -13.12 -18.90 -14.53
CA PRO A 356 -13.05 -18.77 -15.98
C PRO A 356 -13.79 -17.53 -16.49
N MET A 357 -13.22 -16.89 -17.50
CA MET A 357 -13.77 -15.68 -18.11
C MET A 357 -14.14 -15.92 -19.57
N ILE A 358 -15.32 -15.42 -19.94
CA ILE A 358 -15.83 -15.31 -21.31
C ILE A 358 -16.18 -13.84 -21.60
N TYR A 359 -16.38 -13.49 -22.87
CA TYR A 359 -16.87 -12.15 -23.22
C TYR A 359 -17.65 -12.15 -24.54
N PRO A 360 -18.81 -11.48 -24.62
CA PRO A 360 -19.52 -11.26 -25.88
C PRO A 360 -18.76 -10.22 -26.71
N ARG A 361 -18.60 -10.48 -28.00
CA ARG A 361 -17.91 -9.54 -28.90
C ARG A 361 -18.80 -8.34 -29.19
N LYS A 362 -18.17 -7.16 -29.25
CA LYS A 362 -18.84 -5.93 -29.66
C LYS A 362 -19.20 -5.96 -31.15
N GLU A 363 -18.32 -6.48 -31.99
CA GLU A 363 -18.47 -6.53 -33.44
C GLU A 363 -18.62 -7.98 -33.94
N SER A 364 -19.50 -8.20 -34.92
CA SER A 364 -19.69 -9.49 -35.57
C SER A 364 -18.65 -9.69 -36.68
N LYS A 365 -17.89 -10.79 -36.66
CA LYS A 365 -17.00 -11.16 -37.78
C LYS A 365 -17.81 -11.62 -39.00
N ALA A 366 -17.45 -11.13 -40.18
CA ALA A 366 -18.01 -11.59 -41.46
C ALA A 366 -17.46 -12.97 -41.92
N TYR A 367 -16.26 -13.35 -41.46
CA TYR A 367 -15.55 -14.59 -41.84
C TYR A 367 -15.01 -15.35 -40.60
N GLY A 368 -14.90 -16.69 -40.69
CA GLY A 368 -14.48 -17.59 -39.60
C GLY A 368 -15.65 -18.28 -38.90
N THR A 369 -15.47 -18.75 -37.65
CA THR A 369 -16.47 -19.50 -36.85
C THR A 369 -17.75 -18.71 -36.51
N LYS A 370 -17.81 -17.41 -36.86
CA LYS A 370 -18.91 -16.48 -36.53
C LYS A 370 -19.28 -16.43 -35.04
N ALA A 371 -18.36 -16.87 -34.17
CA ALA A 371 -18.58 -16.91 -32.73
C ALA A 371 -18.83 -15.49 -32.19
N GLN A 372 -20.00 -15.32 -31.55
CA GLN A 372 -20.43 -14.07 -30.94
C GLN A 372 -19.89 -13.91 -29.51
N VAL A 373 -19.41 -14.99 -28.90
CA VAL A 373 -18.83 -15.04 -27.55
C VAL A 373 -17.48 -15.73 -27.64
N GLU A 374 -16.48 -15.16 -26.97
CA GLU A 374 -15.12 -15.70 -26.88
C GLU A 374 -14.88 -16.31 -25.49
N GLY A 375 -14.07 -17.37 -25.43
CA GLY A 375 -13.81 -18.15 -24.21
C GLY A 375 -14.28 -19.61 -24.33
N VAL A 376 -14.12 -20.39 -23.26
CA VAL A 376 -14.45 -21.83 -23.22
C VAL A 376 -15.65 -22.05 -22.30
N PHE A 377 -16.77 -22.51 -22.85
CA PHE A 377 -18.01 -22.76 -22.10
C PHE A 377 -18.87 -23.85 -22.78
N LYS A 378 -19.88 -24.33 -22.06
CA LYS A 378 -20.90 -25.26 -22.56
C LYS A 378 -22.29 -24.65 -22.44
N SER A 379 -23.19 -25.06 -23.33
CA SER A 379 -24.60 -24.67 -23.23
C SER A 379 -25.21 -25.18 -21.92
N GLY A 380 -25.96 -24.31 -21.26
CA GLY A 380 -26.59 -24.55 -19.96
C GLY A 380 -25.79 -24.00 -18.77
N GLU A 381 -24.51 -23.70 -18.94
CA GLU A 381 -23.67 -23.08 -17.90
C GLU A 381 -24.10 -21.63 -17.60
N ARG A 382 -23.79 -21.18 -16.39
CA ARG A 382 -24.24 -19.90 -15.83
C ARG A 382 -23.13 -18.87 -15.96
N ALA A 383 -23.50 -17.69 -16.42
CA ALA A 383 -22.60 -16.56 -16.53
C ALA A 383 -23.10 -15.41 -15.65
N VAL A 384 -22.19 -14.85 -14.85
CA VAL A 384 -22.39 -13.57 -14.16
C VAL A 384 -21.81 -12.46 -15.01
N ILE A 385 -22.59 -11.41 -15.27
CA ILE A 385 -22.12 -10.27 -16.04
C ILE A 385 -21.21 -9.41 -15.18
N ILE A 386 -20.04 -9.08 -15.71
CA ILE A 386 -19.14 -8.08 -15.13
C ILE A 386 -19.15 -6.86 -16.04
N ASP A 387 -19.54 -5.73 -15.48
CA ASP A 387 -19.51 -4.43 -16.16
C ASP A 387 -18.90 -3.34 -15.29
N ASP A 388 -18.50 -2.20 -15.87
CA ASP A 388 -17.87 -1.11 -15.13
C ASP A 388 -18.89 -0.21 -14.40
N LEU A 389 -19.88 0.32 -15.12
CA LEU A 389 -20.90 1.21 -14.56
C LEU A 389 -22.23 1.03 -15.27
N ILE A 390 -23.35 1.13 -14.55
CA ILE A 390 -24.69 1.15 -15.15
C ILE A 390 -25.35 2.53 -15.05
N SER A 391 -25.98 2.99 -16.14
CA SER A 391 -26.78 4.22 -16.18
C SER A 391 -28.18 3.97 -16.73
N THR A 392 -28.29 3.47 -17.96
CA THR A 392 -29.50 2.94 -18.60
C THR A 392 -29.13 1.63 -19.31
N GLY A 393 -29.98 0.60 -19.28
CA GLY A 393 -29.54 -0.78 -19.57
C GLY A 393 -29.25 -1.08 -21.04
N GLY A 394 -29.57 -0.17 -21.97
CA GLY A 394 -29.64 -0.40 -23.41
C GLY A 394 -28.48 -1.20 -24.04
N SER A 395 -27.23 -0.74 -23.90
CA SER A 395 -26.07 -1.39 -24.53
C SER A 395 -25.64 -2.70 -23.85
N LYS A 396 -26.08 -2.92 -22.60
CA LYS A 396 -25.74 -4.13 -21.83
C LYS A 396 -26.63 -5.30 -22.22
N PHE A 397 -27.88 -5.01 -22.56
CA PHE A 397 -28.83 -6.03 -23.03
C PHE A 397 -28.38 -6.70 -24.32
N GLU A 398 -27.75 -5.99 -25.25
CA GLU A 398 -27.19 -6.60 -26.46
C GLU A 398 -26.10 -7.64 -26.12
N GLY A 399 -25.26 -7.33 -25.12
CA GLY A 399 -24.24 -8.25 -24.62
C GLY A 399 -24.83 -9.48 -23.95
N ILE A 400 -25.83 -9.27 -23.08
CA ILE A 400 -26.56 -10.35 -22.39
C ILE A 400 -27.29 -11.24 -23.40
N GLU A 401 -27.95 -10.66 -24.39
CA GLU A 401 -28.67 -11.41 -25.43
C GLU A 401 -27.74 -12.29 -26.26
N LYS A 402 -26.53 -11.81 -26.59
CA LYS A 402 -25.50 -12.64 -27.25
C LYS A 402 -25.13 -13.86 -26.39
N LEU A 403 -24.98 -13.69 -25.07
CA LEU A 403 -24.67 -14.80 -24.17
C LEU A 403 -25.83 -15.81 -24.11
N VAL A 404 -27.06 -15.32 -23.92
CA VAL A 404 -28.27 -16.16 -23.84
C VAL A 404 -28.53 -16.93 -25.14
N THR A 405 -28.37 -16.28 -26.30
CA THR A 405 -28.56 -16.91 -27.62
C THR A 405 -27.52 -18.00 -27.90
N ASN A 406 -26.33 -17.89 -27.29
CA ASN A 406 -25.30 -18.93 -27.35
C ASN A 406 -25.45 -19.99 -26.23
N GLY A 407 -26.60 -20.01 -25.55
CA GLY A 407 -27.01 -21.07 -24.65
C GLY A 407 -26.53 -20.92 -23.21
N LEU A 408 -26.01 -19.76 -22.81
CA LEU A 408 -25.65 -19.47 -21.41
C LEU A 408 -26.88 -18.99 -20.62
N ARG A 409 -26.88 -19.24 -19.31
CA ARG A 409 -27.89 -18.71 -18.39
C ARG A 409 -27.32 -17.51 -17.67
N VAL A 410 -28.00 -16.37 -17.77
CA VAL A 410 -27.57 -15.12 -17.11
C VAL A 410 -28.64 -14.71 -16.11
N LYS A 411 -28.22 -14.41 -14.88
CA LYS A 411 -29.10 -13.96 -13.79
C LYS A 411 -28.55 -12.71 -13.11
N ASP A 412 -27.26 -12.72 -12.78
CA ASP A 412 -26.64 -11.68 -11.99
C ASP A 412 -25.79 -10.74 -12.86
N VAL A 413 -25.87 -9.44 -12.55
CA VAL A 413 -25.07 -8.37 -13.14
C VAL A 413 -24.34 -7.66 -12.00
N VAL A 414 -23.02 -7.67 -12.02
CA VAL A 414 -22.17 -7.03 -11.01
C VAL A 414 -21.43 -5.85 -11.65
N VAL A 415 -21.54 -4.67 -11.02
CA VAL A 415 -20.93 -3.42 -11.50
C VAL A 415 -20.09 -2.73 -10.42
N LEU A 416 -19.16 -1.87 -10.83
CA LEU A 416 -18.36 -1.09 -9.87
C LEU A 416 -19.21 0.05 -9.33
N ILE A 417 -19.88 0.77 -10.22
CA ILE A 417 -20.70 1.94 -9.85
C ILE A 417 -22.10 1.80 -10.44
N ASP A 418 -23.11 1.78 -9.56
CA ASP A 418 -24.50 1.98 -9.94
C ASP A 418 -24.84 3.47 -10.00
N ARG A 419 -25.13 3.95 -11.21
CA ARG A 419 -25.59 5.31 -11.51
C ARG A 419 -27.06 5.31 -11.97
N SER A 420 -27.76 4.19 -11.91
CA SER A 420 -29.17 4.14 -12.29
C SER A 420 -30.02 4.96 -11.30
N PRO A 421 -30.94 5.81 -11.79
CA PRO A 421 -31.81 6.60 -10.92
C PRO A 421 -32.87 5.73 -10.21
N ASP A 422 -33.12 4.53 -10.71
CA ASP A 422 -34.14 3.58 -10.25
C ASP A 422 -33.54 2.35 -9.53
N GLY A 423 -32.24 2.34 -9.25
CA GLY A 423 -31.56 1.20 -8.62
C GLY A 423 -31.61 -0.08 -9.45
N GLY A 424 -31.66 0.04 -10.78
CA GLY A 424 -31.68 -1.09 -11.71
C GLY A 424 -33.06 -1.73 -11.87
N ALA A 425 -34.15 -0.97 -11.69
CA ALA A 425 -35.50 -1.50 -11.87
C ALA A 425 -35.72 -2.04 -13.31
N GLU A 426 -35.10 -1.44 -14.34
CA GLU A 426 -35.12 -1.98 -15.70
C GLU A 426 -34.52 -3.41 -15.80
N LEU A 427 -33.41 -3.68 -15.10
CA LEU A 427 -32.81 -5.02 -15.05
C LEU A 427 -33.72 -6.00 -14.32
N SER A 428 -34.27 -5.58 -13.18
CA SER A 428 -35.16 -6.39 -12.35
C SER A 428 -36.44 -6.76 -13.10
N ALA A 429 -37.04 -5.83 -13.86
CA ALA A 429 -38.22 -6.07 -14.68
C ALA A 429 -37.99 -7.12 -15.79
N ARG A 430 -36.73 -7.34 -16.18
CA ARG A 430 -36.32 -8.37 -17.16
C ARG A 430 -35.77 -9.63 -16.50
N GLY A 431 -35.86 -9.73 -15.17
CA GLY A 431 -35.48 -10.93 -14.41
C GLY A 431 -34.01 -11.01 -14.02
N TYR A 432 -33.24 -9.91 -14.11
CA TYR A 432 -31.84 -9.86 -13.70
C TYR A 432 -31.67 -9.20 -12.33
N SER A 433 -30.71 -9.70 -11.54
CA SER A 433 -30.32 -9.12 -10.26
C SER A 433 -29.08 -8.23 -10.43
N LEU A 434 -29.21 -6.94 -10.07
CA LEU A 434 -28.09 -5.99 -10.07
C LEU A 434 -27.39 -6.01 -8.70
N HIS A 435 -26.07 -6.06 -8.73
CA HIS A 435 -25.20 -5.91 -7.58
C HIS A 435 -24.16 -4.84 -7.88
N ALA A 436 -23.89 -3.94 -6.93
CA ALA A 436 -22.96 -2.85 -7.12
C ALA A 436 -21.93 -2.81 -5.98
N VAL A 437 -20.68 -2.50 -6.32
CA VAL A 437 -19.64 -2.22 -5.32
C VAL A 437 -19.88 -0.86 -4.68
N LEU A 438 -20.31 0.14 -5.45
CA LEU A 438 -20.67 1.47 -4.99
C LEU A 438 -21.94 1.92 -5.70
N THR A 439 -22.78 2.65 -5.00
CA THR A 439 -23.81 3.48 -5.64
C THR A 439 -23.31 4.91 -5.78
N LEU A 440 -23.85 5.64 -6.76
CA LEU A 440 -23.52 7.03 -6.96
C LEU A 440 -23.86 7.93 -5.74
N PRO A 441 -25.00 7.73 -5.04
CA PRO A 441 -25.28 8.44 -3.79
C PRO A 441 -24.24 8.17 -2.69
N GLU A 442 -23.83 6.92 -2.48
CA GLU A 442 -22.79 6.57 -1.50
C GLU A 442 -21.46 7.28 -1.81
N LEU A 443 -21.09 7.33 -3.09
CA LEU A 443 -19.87 7.99 -3.56
C LEU A 443 -19.91 9.50 -3.35
N LEU A 444 -21.05 10.17 -3.64
CA LEU A 444 -21.22 11.60 -3.39
C LEU A 444 -21.22 11.94 -1.90
N ASN A 445 -21.93 11.13 -1.09
CA ASN A 445 -22.00 11.30 0.36
C ASN A 445 -20.61 11.18 1.00
N HIS A 446 -19.82 10.19 0.57
CA HIS A 446 -18.43 10.02 1.04
C HIS A 446 -17.55 11.23 0.70
N TYR A 447 -17.60 11.73 -0.53
CA TYR A 447 -16.80 12.90 -0.92
C TYR A 447 -17.21 14.19 -0.21
N GLU A 448 -18.50 14.36 0.08
CA GLU A 448 -19.00 15.48 0.89
C GLU A 448 -18.52 15.38 2.34
N GLN A 449 -18.70 14.21 2.98
CA GLN A 449 -18.29 13.97 4.36
C GLN A 449 -16.79 14.11 4.59
N MET A 450 -15.98 13.72 3.60
CA MET A 450 -14.52 13.81 3.65
C MET A 450 -13.97 15.13 3.10
N GLU A 451 -14.84 16.09 2.78
CA GLU A 451 -14.49 17.42 2.25
C GLU A 451 -13.60 17.35 0.98
N LYS A 452 -13.74 16.29 0.18
CA LYS A 452 -12.95 16.06 -1.04
C LYS A 452 -13.42 16.93 -2.20
N ILE A 453 -14.70 17.31 -2.21
CA ILE A 453 -15.38 18.10 -3.24
C ILE A 453 -16.22 19.17 -2.55
N SER A 454 -16.31 20.37 -3.14
CA SER A 454 -17.05 21.46 -2.51
C SER A 454 -18.55 21.14 -2.38
N PRO A 455 -19.21 21.58 -1.29
CA PRO A 455 -20.65 21.35 -1.08
C PRO A 455 -21.51 21.85 -2.25
N GLU A 456 -21.14 22.97 -2.88
CA GLU A 456 -21.88 23.50 -4.03
C GLU A 456 -21.82 22.54 -5.23
N LYS A 457 -20.65 21.94 -5.47
CA LYS A 457 -20.46 21.02 -6.59
C LYS A 457 -21.15 19.67 -6.34
N ILE A 458 -21.20 19.21 -5.09
CA ILE A 458 -21.99 18.03 -4.69
C ILE A 458 -23.49 18.31 -4.90
N ALA A 459 -23.99 19.47 -4.46
CA ALA A 459 -25.38 19.86 -4.62
C ALA A 459 -25.79 19.94 -6.10
N GLU A 460 -24.98 20.61 -6.94
CA GLU A 460 -25.18 20.67 -8.40
C GLU A 460 -25.22 19.26 -9.02
N THR A 461 -24.36 18.36 -8.54
CA THR A 461 -24.32 16.98 -9.02
C THR A 461 -25.55 16.19 -8.63
N ARG A 462 -26.02 16.32 -7.38
CA ARG A 462 -27.27 15.68 -6.91
C ARG A 462 -28.49 16.16 -7.69
N GLU A 463 -28.58 17.48 -7.93
CA GLU A 463 -29.66 18.08 -8.71
C GLU A 463 -29.68 17.56 -10.15
N PHE A 464 -28.53 17.56 -10.82
CA PHE A 464 -28.39 17.05 -12.19
C PHE A 464 -28.86 15.59 -12.33
N LEU A 465 -28.66 14.78 -11.28
CA LEU A 465 -28.93 13.35 -11.30
C LEU A 465 -30.32 12.98 -10.75
N GLY A 466 -31.06 13.92 -10.17
CA GLY A 466 -32.35 13.66 -9.53
C GLY A 466 -32.26 12.80 -8.26
N VAL A 467 -31.13 12.87 -7.53
CA VAL A 467 -30.92 12.12 -6.29
C VAL A 467 -31.29 13.02 -5.10
N GLU A 468 -32.41 12.73 -4.42
CA GLU A 468 -32.83 13.46 -3.20
C GLU A 468 -32.01 13.04 -1.97
N LEU A 469 -31.94 13.95 -0.98
CA LEU A 469 -31.30 13.74 0.32
C LEU A 469 -31.96 12.56 1.07
N VAL A 470 -31.18 11.54 1.42
CA VAL A 470 -31.58 10.51 2.41
C VAL A 470 -31.11 10.93 3.78
#